data_AF-A0A2V5JS13-F1
#
_entry.id   AF-A0A2V5JS13-F1
#
_cell.length_a   1.000
_cell.length_b   1.000
_cell.length_c   1.000
_cell.angle_alpha   90.00
_cell.angle_beta   90.00
_cell.angle_gamma   90.00
#
_symmetry.space_group_name_H-M   'P 1'
#
loop_
_entity.id
_entity.type
_entity.pdbx_description
1 polymer ?
#
loop_
_entity_poly.entity_id
_entity_poly.type
_entity_poly.pdbx_seq_one_letter_code
_entity_poly.pdbx_strand_id
1 'polypeptide(L)'
;MLFWPALHFSSDGGRNPAIGISILLVSTFVWSAGSLYSRVAKHAASPFLTAAQQMICGGILLLFAGIVTGELRHFYLSTISMKSLGSFVYLVIIGAVIGYTAYIWLLRHCEPAKVATYAYVNPIVAVLLGTLFAGETLTKRTLIAAGLIIGSVALVITAQQLRARVEPPISAALEPAD
;
A
#
# COMPACT_ATOMS: atom_id res chain seq x y z
N MET A 1 -17.98 5.87 -24.88
CA MET A 1 -17.02 6.18 -25.96
C MET A 1 -15.75 6.92 -25.50
N LEU A 2 -15.60 7.27 -24.20
CA LEU A 2 -14.43 8.00 -23.69
C LEU A 2 -13.21 7.11 -23.35
N PHE A 3 -13.38 5.78 -23.27
CA PHE A 3 -12.33 4.82 -22.87
C PHE A 3 -11.70 4.06 -24.04
N TRP A 4 -12.24 4.20 -25.25
CA TRP A 4 -11.83 3.41 -26.42
C TRP A 4 -10.42 3.73 -26.93
N PRO A 5 -9.96 5.00 -26.96
CA PRO A 5 -8.60 5.31 -27.43
C PRO A 5 -7.51 4.94 -26.41
N ALA A 6 -7.87 4.77 -25.12
CA ALA A 6 -6.94 4.43 -24.05
C ALA A 6 -6.68 2.92 -23.92
N LEU A 7 -7.44 2.09 -24.65
CA LEU A 7 -7.20 0.65 -24.81
C LEU A 7 -6.22 0.34 -25.95
N HIS A 8 -5.84 1.34 -26.75
CA HIS A 8 -4.70 1.24 -27.65
C HIS A 8 -3.42 1.45 -26.83
N PHE A 9 -3.09 0.46 -26.01
CA PHE A 9 -1.74 0.33 -25.47
C PHE A 9 -0.83 -0.01 -26.65
N SER A 10 0.04 0.93 -27.04
CA SER A 10 1.10 0.65 -28.00
C SER A 10 1.88 -0.56 -27.50
N SER A 11 1.73 -1.67 -28.19
CA SER A 11 2.43 -2.93 -27.95
C SER A 11 3.87 -2.79 -28.45
N ASP A 12 4.65 -1.95 -27.80
CA ASP A 12 6.11 -2.00 -27.93
C ASP A 12 6.63 -3.03 -26.92
N GLY A 13 6.77 -4.28 -27.40
CA GLY A 13 7.58 -5.32 -26.75
C GLY A 13 6.87 -6.29 -25.79
N GLY A 14 6.14 -7.26 -26.33
CA GLY A 14 6.09 -8.64 -25.78
C GLY A 14 5.36 -8.92 -24.44
N ARG A 15 4.66 -7.98 -23.81
CA ARG A 15 3.93 -8.24 -22.54
C ARG A 15 2.42 -8.31 -22.78
N ASN A 16 1.85 -9.51 -22.58
CA ASN A 16 0.41 -9.75 -22.73
C ASN A 16 -0.38 -8.97 -21.66
N PRO A 17 -1.21 -7.97 -22.03
CA PRO A 17 -1.93 -7.12 -21.08
C PRO A 17 -2.88 -7.92 -20.17
N ALA A 18 -3.35 -9.09 -20.61
CA ALA A 18 -4.16 -9.98 -19.78
C ALA A 18 -3.39 -10.49 -18.54
N ILE A 19 -2.07 -10.68 -18.64
CA ILE A 19 -1.23 -11.10 -17.50
C ILE A 19 -1.18 -9.98 -16.46
N GLY A 20 -0.98 -8.72 -16.89
CA GLY A 20 -0.96 -7.57 -15.99
C GLY A 20 -2.28 -7.39 -15.24
N ILE A 21 -3.42 -7.51 -15.95
CA ILE A 21 -4.76 -7.42 -15.35
C ILE A 21 -4.97 -8.57 -14.34
N SER A 22 -4.57 -9.79 -14.70
CA SER A 22 -4.69 -10.97 -13.83
C SER A 22 -3.88 -10.78 -12.54
N ILE A 23 -2.66 -10.27 -12.63
CA ILE A 23 -1.81 -9.97 -11.47
C ILE A 23 -2.48 -8.93 -10.55
N LEU A 24 -3.06 -7.87 -11.13
CA LEU A 24 -3.77 -6.85 -10.34
C LEU A 24 -4.98 -7.43 -9.60
N LEU A 25 -5.82 -8.22 -10.29
CA LEU A 25 -7.00 -8.85 -9.69
C LEU A 25 -6.62 -9.81 -8.56
N VAL A 26 -5.62 -10.67 -8.77
CA VAL A 26 -5.12 -11.59 -7.75
C VAL A 26 -4.54 -10.80 -6.57
N SER A 27 -3.77 -9.74 -6.83
CA SER A 27 -3.21 -8.87 -5.79
C SER A 27 -4.31 -8.22 -4.94
N THR A 28 -5.33 -7.64 -5.56
CA THR A 28 -6.47 -7.03 -4.85
C THR A 28 -7.26 -8.07 -4.05
N PHE A 29 -7.45 -9.28 -4.60
CA PHE A 29 -8.12 -10.36 -3.90
C PHE A 29 -7.35 -10.82 -2.67
N VAL A 30 -6.04 -11.09 -2.82
CA VAL A 30 -5.15 -11.48 -1.72
C VAL A 30 -5.12 -10.40 -0.65
N TRP A 31 -5.04 -9.12 -1.04
CA TRP A 31 -5.08 -8.01 -0.10
C TRP A 31 -6.39 -7.94 0.67
N SER A 32 -7.53 -8.06 -0.02
CA SER A 32 -8.86 -8.03 0.60
C SER A 32 -9.08 -9.21 1.56
N ALA A 33 -8.70 -10.43 1.14
CA ALA A 33 -8.76 -11.62 1.97
C ALA A 33 -7.84 -11.49 3.19
N GLY A 34 -6.63 -10.97 3.01
CA GLY A 34 -5.68 -10.70 4.08
C GLY A 34 -6.20 -9.66 5.08
N SER A 35 -6.85 -8.59 4.61
CA SER A 35 -7.49 -7.58 5.47
C SER A 35 -8.69 -8.13 6.25
N LEU A 36 -9.46 -9.06 5.67
CA LEU A 36 -10.55 -9.71 6.39
C LEU A 36 -10.00 -10.67 7.44
N TYR A 37 -8.98 -11.46 7.07
CA TYR A 37 -8.31 -12.39 7.98
C TYR A 37 -7.64 -11.67 9.15
N SER A 38 -6.94 -10.55 8.90
CA SER A 38 -6.29 -9.77 9.96
C SER A 38 -7.27 -9.20 10.98
N ARG A 39 -8.55 -9.05 10.59
CA ARG A 39 -9.64 -8.59 11.46
C ARG A 39 -10.16 -9.67 12.41
N VAL A 40 -10.11 -10.94 11.99
CA VAL A 40 -10.59 -12.10 12.78
C VAL A 40 -9.46 -12.86 13.48
N ALA A 41 -8.22 -12.67 13.03
CA ALA A 41 -7.05 -13.27 13.65
C ALA A 41 -6.89 -12.75 15.08
N LYS A 42 -6.79 -13.67 16.04
CA LYS A 42 -6.53 -13.35 17.45
C LYS A 42 -5.24 -12.52 17.54
N HIS A 43 -5.34 -11.31 18.08
CA HIS A 43 -4.21 -10.39 18.16
C HIS A 43 -3.03 -11.03 18.87
N ALA A 44 -1.85 -11.02 18.23
CA ALA A 44 -0.60 -11.28 18.94
C ALA A 44 -0.43 -10.23 20.05
N ALA A 45 0.25 -10.60 21.14
CA ALA A 45 0.42 -9.78 22.34
C ALA A 45 0.97 -8.36 22.08
N SER A 46 1.52 -8.07 20.89
CA SER A 46 1.96 -6.74 20.48
C SER A 46 1.74 -6.49 18.97
N PRO A 47 1.19 -5.32 18.58
CA PRO A 47 1.14 -4.85 17.18
C PRO A 47 2.50 -4.85 16.46
N PHE A 48 3.60 -4.67 17.21
CA PHE A 48 4.96 -4.71 16.64
C PHE A 48 5.35 -6.13 16.22
N LEU A 49 4.96 -7.14 16.98
CA LEU A 49 5.26 -8.54 16.65
C LEU A 49 4.52 -8.98 15.39
N THR A 50 3.24 -8.60 15.27
CA THR A 50 2.43 -8.88 14.06
C THR A 50 3.06 -8.25 12.82
N ALA A 51 3.53 -7.02 12.96
CA ALA A 51 4.20 -6.31 11.87
C ALA A 51 5.53 -6.94 11.46
N ALA A 52 6.37 -7.30 12.43
CA ALA A 52 7.63 -7.97 12.18
C ALA A 52 7.41 -9.30 11.45
N GLN A 53 6.40 -10.08 11.86
CA GLN A 53 6.00 -11.30 11.18
C GLN A 53 5.55 -11.02 9.73
N GLN A 54 4.74 -9.99 9.50
CA GLN A 54 4.32 -9.60 8.15
C GLN A 54 5.51 -9.20 7.27
N MET A 55 6.47 -8.42 7.79
CA MET A 55 7.65 -8.00 7.04
C MET A 55 8.58 -9.18 6.72
N ILE A 56 8.77 -10.11 7.66
CA ILE A 56 9.57 -11.33 7.45
C ILE A 56 8.88 -12.24 6.42
N CYS A 57 7.59 -12.55 6.60
CA CYS A 57 6.85 -13.38 5.66
C CYS A 57 6.81 -12.76 4.26
N GLY A 58 6.52 -11.46 4.16
CA GLY A 58 6.53 -10.72 2.90
C GLY A 58 7.91 -10.73 2.24
N GLY A 59 8.97 -10.51 3.01
CA GLY A 59 10.35 -10.57 2.53
C GLY A 59 10.74 -11.96 2.03
N ILE A 60 10.36 -13.02 2.74
CA ILE A 60 10.60 -14.42 2.31
C ILE A 60 9.83 -14.74 1.02
N LEU A 61 8.56 -14.32 0.92
CA LEU A 61 7.76 -14.54 -0.28
C LEU A 61 8.32 -13.78 -1.49
N LEU A 62 8.77 -12.53 -1.30
CA LEU A 62 9.43 -11.75 -2.33
C LEU A 62 10.77 -12.39 -2.75
N LEU A 63 11.56 -12.88 -1.79
CA LEU A 63 12.79 -13.59 -2.08
C LEU A 63 12.49 -14.84 -2.90
N PHE A 64 11.54 -15.68 -2.46
CA PHE A 64 11.13 -16.88 -3.19
C PHE A 64 10.64 -16.57 -4.60
N ALA A 65 9.84 -15.51 -4.76
CA ALA A 65 9.41 -15.04 -6.07
C ALA A 65 10.62 -14.68 -6.95
N GLY A 66 11.61 -13.95 -6.42
CA GLY A 66 12.87 -13.63 -7.12
C GLY A 66 13.69 -14.87 -7.53
N ILE A 67 13.67 -15.93 -6.71
CA ILE A 67 14.28 -17.22 -7.06
C ILE A 67 13.55 -17.85 -8.24
N VAL A 68 12.22 -17.93 -8.17
CA VAL A 68 11.37 -18.58 -9.18
C VAL A 68 11.41 -17.81 -10.51
N THR A 69 11.47 -16.48 -10.49
CA THR A 69 11.61 -15.65 -11.69
C THR A 69 13.01 -15.70 -12.30
N GLY A 70 13.98 -16.34 -11.63
CA GLY A 70 15.34 -16.50 -12.13
C GLY A 70 16.20 -15.26 -12.00
N GLU A 71 15.81 -14.28 -11.16
CA GLU A 71 16.59 -13.06 -10.93
C GLU A 71 17.97 -13.39 -10.34
N LEU A 72 18.09 -14.44 -9.53
CA LEU A 72 19.37 -14.92 -9.00
C LEU A 72 20.40 -15.25 -10.09
N ARG A 73 19.96 -15.70 -11.28
CA ARG A 73 20.88 -16.01 -12.40
C ARG A 73 21.39 -14.77 -13.10
N HIS A 74 20.66 -13.66 -12.99
CA HIS A 74 21.01 -12.36 -13.58
C HIS A 74 21.55 -11.39 -12.51
N PHE A 75 21.71 -11.84 -11.27
CA PHE A 75 22.19 -11.04 -10.15
C PHE A 75 23.71 -11.00 -10.14
N TYR A 76 24.28 -10.03 -10.87
CA TYR A 76 25.71 -9.78 -10.86
C TYR A 76 26.03 -8.68 -9.84
N LEU A 77 26.86 -9.00 -8.84
CA LEU A 77 27.33 -8.03 -7.82
C LEU A 77 27.96 -6.77 -8.44
N SER A 78 28.55 -6.90 -9.64
CA SER A 78 29.14 -5.79 -10.41
C SER A 78 28.12 -4.78 -10.96
N THR A 79 26.83 -5.14 -11.04
CA THR A 79 25.75 -4.24 -11.50
C THR A 79 25.11 -3.43 -10.37
N ILE A 80 25.45 -3.73 -9.11
CA ILE A 80 24.95 -3.01 -7.94
C ILE A 80 25.69 -1.68 -7.85
N SER A 81 25.07 -0.61 -8.33
CA SER A 81 25.58 0.74 -8.12
C SER A 81 25.47 1.14 -6.64
N MET A 82 26.42 1.95 -6.15
CA MET A 82 26.35 2.53 -4.79
C MET A 82 25.06 3.33 -4.58
N LYS A 83 24.51 3.93 -5.65
CA LYS A 83 23.21 4.62 -5.61
C LYS A 83 22.05 3.65 -5.33
N SER A 84 22.04 2.47 -5.98
CA SER A 84 21.01 1.45 -5.76
C SER A 84 21.05 0.92 -4.33
N LEU A 85 22.25 0.59 -3.83
CA LEU A 85 22.45 0.14 -2.46
C LEU A 85 22.05 1.21 -1.44
N GLY A 86 22.46 2.47 -1.65
CA GLY A 86 22.07 3.59 -0.80
C GLY A 86 20.56 3.82 -0.78
N SER A 87 19.88 3.68 -1.93
CA SER A 87 18.42 3.81 -2.02
C SER A 87 17.71 2.67 -1.30
N PHE A 88 18.21 1.43 -1.42
CA PHE A 88 17.68 0.28 -0.70
C PHE A 88 17.82 0.45 0.82
N VAL A 89 19.02 0.81 1.31
CA VAL A 89 19.26 1.06 2.73
C VAL A 89 18.38 2.20 3.25
N TYR A 90 18.24 3.27 2.48
CA TYR A 90 17.34 4.38 2.81
C TYR A 90 15.89 3.91 2.97
N LEU A 91 15.36 3.12 2.03
CA LEU A 91 13.99 2.60 2.11
C LEU A 91 13.80 1.65 3.29
N VAL A 92 14.79 0.81 3.60
CA VAL A 92 14.74 -0.10 4.74
C VAL A 92 14.71 0.68 6.07
N ILE A 93 15.62 1.63 6.25
CA ILE A 93 15.74 2.35 7.52
C ILE A 93 14.65 3.40 7.66
N ILE A 94 14.53 4.31 6.70
CA ILE A 94 13.60 5.45 6.79
C ILE A 94 12.16 4.99 6.49
N GLY A 95 11.97 4.28 5.37
CA GLY A 95 10.63 3.89 4.92
C GLY A 95 10.00 2.79 5.77
N ALA A 96 10.73 1.71 5.99
CA ALA A 96 10.25 0.55 6.73
C ALA A 96 10.41 0.73 8.24
N VAL A 97 11.63 0.83 8.77
CA VAL A 97 11.84 0.81 10.24
C VAL A 97 11.26 2.05 10.90
N ILE A 98 11.68 3.25 10.50
CA ILE A 98 11.23 4.50 11.13
C ILE A 98 9.77 4.78 10.79
N GLY A 99 9.41 4.76 9.50
CA GLY A 99 8.05 5.07 9.04
C GLY A 99 7.00 4.16 9.67
N TYR A 100 7.23 2.86 9.70
CA TYR A 100 6.28 1.91 10.29
C TYR A 100 6.23 2.03 11.82
N THR A 101 7.37 2.23 12.49
CA THR A 101 7.39 2.44 13.94
C THR A 101 6.61 3.70 14.33
N ALA A 102 6.80 4.80 13.60
CA ALA A 102 6.05 6.03 13.77
C ALA A 102 4.55 5.83 13.55
N TYR A 103 4.16 5.06 12.53
CA TYR A 103 2.76 4.71 12.26
C TYR A 103 2.12 3.96 13.43
N ILE A 104 2.78 2.91 13.95
CA ILE A 104 2.29 2.16 15.11
C ILE A 104 2.26 3.03 16.37
N TRP A 105 3.28 3.87 16.59
CA TRP A 105 3.30 4.81 17.71
C TRP A 105 2.11 5.77 17.62
N LEU A 106 1.81 6.30 16.44
CA LEU A 106 0.69 7.21 16.22
C LEU A 106 -0.65 6.52 16.45
N LEU A 107 -0.81 5.27 16.02
CA LEU A 107 -2.01 4.47 16.33
C LEU A 107 -2.22 4.23 17.82
N ARG A 108 -1.16 4.25 18.63
CA ARG A 108 -1.25 4.10 20.09
C ARG A 108 -1.51 5.41 20.83
N HIS A 109 -1.05 6.54 20.29
CA HIS A 109 -1.10 7.84 20.98
C HIS A 109 -2.11 8.83 20.39
N CYS A 110 -2.66 8.56 19.21
CA CYS A 110 -3.63 9.40 18.54
C CYS A 110 -4.88 8.62 18.17
N GLU A 111 -6.00 9.33 18.04
CA GLU A 111 -7.25 8.75 17.56
C GLU A 111 -7.05 8.14 16.16
N PRO A 112 -7.59 6.93 15.88
CA PRO A 112 -7.48 6.29 14.57
C PRO A 112 -7.95 7.17 13.41
N ALA A 113 -8.92 8.05 13.66
CA ALA A 113 -9.40 9.02 12.67
C ALA A 113 -8.31 10.04 12.25
N LYS A 114 -7.47 10.48 13.19
CA LYS A 114 -6.32 11.35 12.90
C LYS A 114 -5.24 10.61 12.16
N VAL A 115 -4.95 9.37 12.56
CA VAL A 115 -3.99 8.53 11.85
C VAL A 115 -4.41 8.35 10.41
N ALA A 116 -5.67 7.97 10.14
CA ALA A 116 -6.21 7.72 8.80
C ALA A 116 -6.05 8.89 7.81
N THR A 117 -5.85 10.13 8.28
CA THR A 117 -5.56 11.27 7.39
C THR A 117 -4.27 11.09 6.58
N TYR A 118 -3.34 10.23 7.03
CA TYR A 118 -2.11 9.89 6.29
C TYR A 118 -2.40 9.39 4.87
N ALA A 119 -3.52 8.68 4.69
CA ALA A 119 -3.90 8.12 3.40
C ALA A 119 -4.29 9.20 2.38
N TYR A 120 -4.71 10.40 2.83
CA TYR A 120 -4.92 11.55 1.95
C TYR A 120 -3.61 12.20 1.53
N VAL A 121 -2.64 12.21 2.44
CA VAL A 121 -1.34 12.86 2.24
C VAL A 121 -0.45 12.03 1.29
N ASN A 122 -0.51 10.70 1.38
CA ASN A 122 0.35 9.80 0.60
C ASN A 122 0.30 10.03 -0.93
N PRO A 123 -0.88 10.06 -1.59
CA PRO A 123 -0.96 10.32 -3.02
C PRO A 123 -0.44 11.71 -3.41
N ILE A 124 -0.68 12.72 -2.58
CA ILE A 124 -0.23 14.10 -2.83
C ILE A 124 1.31 14.15 -2.77
N VAL A 125 1.90 13.59 -1.72
CA VAL A 125 3.36 13.53 -1.56
C VAL A 125 3.99 12.73 -2.69
N ALA A 126 3.40 11.62 -3.10
CA ALA A 126 3.90 10.81 -4.22
C ALA A 126 3.95 11.61 -5.52
N VAL A 127 2.88 12.35 -5.87
CA VAL A 127 2.86 13.21 -7.07
C VAL A 127 3.88 14.34 -6.95
N LEU A 128 3.95 15.03 -5.81
CA LEU A 128 4.92 16.11 -5.60
C LEU A 128 6.36 15.61 -5.73
N LEU A 129 6.70 14.48 -5.10
CA LEU A 129 8.03 13.89 -5.20
C LEU A 129 8.34 13.41 -6.62
N GLY A 130 7.39 12.81 -7.33
CA GLY A 130 7.55 12.42 -8.73
C GLY A 130 7.84 13.62 -9.64
N THR A 131 7.11 14.72 -9.44
CA THR A 131 7.32 15.94 -10.25
C THR A 131 8.63 16.65 -9.92
N LEU A 132 8.97 16.77 -8.63
CA LEU A 132 10.13 17.55 -8.18
C LEU A 132 11.45 16.79 -8.31
N PHE A 133 11.46 15.49 -7.99
CA PHE A 133 12.68 14.67 -7.96
C PHE A 133 12.83 13.75 -9.17
N ALA A 134 11.74 13.21 -9.71
CA ALA A 134 11.79 12.37 -10.91
C ALA A 134 11.59 13.17 -12.22
N GLY A 135 11.28 14.48 -12.12
CA GLY A 135 11.10 15.37 -13.27
C GLY A 135 9.86 15.06 -14.10
N GLU A 136 8.87 14.37 -13.51
CA GLU A 136 7.65 14.00 -14.22
C GLU A 136 6.84 15.24 -14.62
N THR A 137 6.50 15.34 -15.90
CA THR A 137 5.69 16.45 -16.40
C THR A 137 4.22 16.27 -16.01
N LEU A 138 3.67 17.24 -15.28
CA LEU A 138 2.25 17.25 -14.94
C LEU A 138 1.40 17.58 -16.17
N THR A 139 0.98 16.54 -16.88
CA THR A 139 -0.02 16.70 -17.93
C THR A 139 -1.40 16.96 -17.32
N LYS A 140 -2.31 17.57 -18.10
CA LYS A 140 -3.72 17.75 -17.69
C LYS A 140 -4.37 16.41 -17.31
N ARG A 141 -4.00 15.33 -17.98
CA ARG A 141 -4.49 13.97 -17.69
C ARG A 141 -4.00 13.48 -16.32
N THR A 142 -2.73 13.72 -15.98
CA THR A 142 -2.17 13.37 -14.67
C THR A 142 -2.86 14.13 -13.54
N LEU A 143 -3.15 15.42 -13.75
CA LEU A 143 -3.89 16.23 -12.76
C LEU A 143 -5.32 15.72 -12.53
N ILE A 144 -6.05 15.38 -13.61
CA ILE A 144 -7.39 14.80 -13.49
C ILE A 144 -7.34 13.45 -12.77
N ALA A 145 -6.38 12.59 -13.12
CA ALA A 145 -6.21 11.29 -12.48
C ALA A 145 -5.86 11.43 -10.99
N ALA A 146 -4.94 12.34 -10.64
CA ALA A 146 -4.59 12.62 -9.25
C ALA A 146 -5.80 13.13 -8.45
N GLY A 147 -6.58 14.05 -9.02
CA GLY A 147 -7.81 14.54 -8.41
C GLY A 147 -8.84 13.43 -8.16
N LEU A 148 -9.03 12.52 -9.13
CA LEU A 148 -9.92 11.37 -8.99
C LEU A 148 -9.44 10.40 -7.91
N ILE A 149 -8.14 10.10 -7.83
CA ILE A 149 -7.57 9.23 -6.82
C ILE A 149 -7.76 9.84 -5.42
N ILE A 150 -7.37 11.11 -5.24
CA ILE A 150 -7.51 11.81 -3.96
C ILE A 150 -8.98 11.88 -3.54
N GLY A 151 -9.88 12.22 -4.47
CA GLY A 151 -11.33 12.27 -4.21
C GLY A 151 -11.92 10.91 -3.84
N SER A 152 -11.45 9.83 -4.47
CA SER A 152 -11.88 8.47 -4.14
C SER A 152 -11.44 8.05 -2.73
N VAL A 153 -10.18 8.33 -2.37
CA VAL A 153 -9.66 8.04 -1.03
C VAL A 153 -10.39 8.87 0.02
N ALA A 154 -10.63 10.16 -0.24
CA ALA A 154 -11.43 11.07 0.59
C ALA A 154 -12.82 10.48 0.89
N LEU A 155 -13.55 10.09 -0.17
CA LEU A 155 -14.89 9.54 -0.02
C LEU A 155 -14.91 8.26 0.83
N VAL A 156 -14.00 7.32 0.55
CA VAL A 156 -13.96 6.02 1.24
C VAL A 156 -13.66 6.19 2.73
N ILE A 157 -12.64 6.97 3.08
CA ILE A 157 -12.22 7.12 4.47
C ILE A 157 -13.23 7.94 5.26
N THR A 158 -13.79 9.02 4.69
CA THR A 158 -14.85 9.78 5.35
C THR A 158 -16.09 8.92 5.60
N ALA A 159 -16.50 8.09 4.63
CA ALA A 159 -17.64 7.18 4.80
C ALA A 159 -17.39 6.15 5.92
N GLN A 160 -16.18 5.57 5.98
CA GLN A 160 -15.79 4.64 7.04
C GLN A 160 -15.79 5.30 8.43
N GLN A 161 -15.30 6.52 8.53
CA GLN A 161 -15.28 7.28 9.77
C GLN A 161 -16.68 7.64 10.27
N LEU A 162 -17.57 8.07 9.37
CA LEU A 162 -18.96 8.37 9.70
C LEU A 162 -19.68 7.12 10.22
N ARG A 163 -19.50 5.97 9.54
CA ARG A 163 -20.09 4.70 9.97
C ARG A 163 -19.60 4.28 11.36
N ALA A 164 -18.31 4.40 11.63
CA ALA A 164 -17.73 4.05 12.93
C ALA A 164 -18.23 4.93 14.09
N ARG A 165 -18.70 6.17 13.80
CA ARG A 165 -19.30 7.06 14.81
C ARG A 165 -20.79 6.77 15.07
N VAL A 166 -21.51 6.30 14.05
CA VAL A 166 -22.98 6.11 14.10
C VAL A 166 -23.38 4.78 14.71
N GLU A 167 -22.49 3.79 14.71
CA GLU A 167 -22.75 2.45 15.24
C GLU A 167 -22.10 2.31 16.64
N PRO A 168 -22.76 2.77 17.73
CA PRO A 168 -22.28 2.51 19.09
C PRO A 168 -22.29 0.99 19.34
N PRO A 169 -21.42 0.47 20.22
CA PRO A 169 -21.30 -0.96 20.44
C PRO A 169 -22.64 -1.51 20.98
N ILE A 170 -23.42 -2.16 20.11
CA ILE A 170 -24.61 -2.94 20.49
C ILE A 170 -24.22 -4.01 21.55
N SER A 171 -22.95 -4.43 21.58
CA SER A 171 -22.39 -5.33 22.58
C SER A 171 -22.34 -4.77 24.02
N ALA A 172 -22.35 -3.45 24.22
CA ALA A 172 -22.39 -2.86 25.56
C ALA A 172 -23.81 -2.85 26.16
N ALA A 173 -24.84 -3.17 25.37
CA ALA A 173 -26.23 -3.24 25.80
C ALA A 173 -26.73 -4.68 26.01
N LEU A 174 -25.86 -5.69 25.86
CA LEU A 174 -26.19 -7.11 26.01
C LEU A 174 -25.38 -7.82 27.10
N GLU A 175 -24.79 -7.09 28.06
CA GLU A 175 -24.43 -7.72 29.33
C GLU A 175 -25.77 -8.09 30.03
N PRO A 176 -26.10 -9.38 30.20
CA PRO A 176 -27.23 -9.73 31.04
C PRO A 176 -26.86 -9.34 32.46
N ALA A 177 -27.74 -8.57 33.09
CA ALA A 177 -27.66 -8.27 34.50
C ALA A 177 -27.97 -9.55 35.29
N ASP A 178 -26.95 -10.39 35.48
CA ASP A 178 -26.99 -11.57 36.36
C ASP A 178 -25.86 -11.49 37.40
#